data_AF-A0A969NYM5-F1
#
_entry.id   AF-A0A969NYM5-F1
#
_cell.length_a   1.000
_cell.length_b   1.000
_cell.length_c   1.000
_cell.angle_alpha   90.00
_cell.angle_beta   90.00
_cell.angle_gamma   90.00
#
_symmetry.space_group_name_H-M   'P 1'
#
loop_
_entity.id
_entity.type
_entity.pdbx_description
1 polymer ?
#
loop_
_entity_poly.entity_id
_entity_poly.type
_entity_poly.pdbx_seq_one_letter_code
_entity_poly.pdbx_strand_id
1 'polypeptide(L)' 'MKIAVIGARGIPAKFGEIERYCQELYPQIVARGHEVDLYVQPSYHQQSWFSSFTYQK' A
#
# COMPACT_ATOMS: atom_id res chain seq x y z
N MET A 1 12.41 6.77 -8.30
CA MET A 1 11.90 5.71 -9.21
C MET A 1 10.43 5.47 -8.90
N LYS A 2 9.60 5.10 -9.89
CA LYS A 2 8.20 4.71 -9.67
C LYS A 2 8.11 3.20 -9.46
N ILE A 3 7.43 2.78 -8.40
CA ILE A 3 7.29 1.39 -7.98
C ILE A 3 5.80 1.10 -7.87
N ALA A 4 5.30 0.19 -8.71
CA ALA A 4 3.94 -0.31 -8.60
C ALA A 4 3.94 -1.63 -7.81
N VAL A 5 3.17 -1.68 -6.73
CA VAL A 5 2.99 -2.86 -5.90
C VAL A 5 1.62 -3.45 -6.17
N ILE A 6 1.59 -4.72 -6.58
CA ILE A 6 0.38 -5.49 -6.85
C ILE A 6 0.30 -6.71 -5.93
N GLY A 7 -0.90 -7.25 -5.73
CA GLY A 7 -1.11 -8.45 -4.91
C GLY A 7 -1.08 -8.20 -3.40
N ALA A 8 -0.94 -6.95 -2.97
CA ALA A 8 -1.12 -6.57 -1.57
C ALA A 8 -2.62 -6.49 -1.22
N ARG A 9 -2.96 -6.85 0.02
CA ARG A 9 -4.33 -6.68 0.56
C ARG A 9 -4.63 -5.25 1.05
N GLY A 10 -3.63 -4.38 0.96
CA GLY A 10 -3.71 -2.96 1.27
C GLY A 10 -3.11 -2.56 2.61
N ILE A 11 -3.05 -1.24 2.83
CA ILE A 11 -2.51 -0.60 4.03
C ILE A 11 -3.60 0.33 4.58
N PRO A 12 -3.87 0.37 5.90
CA PRO A 12 -3.18 -0.36 6.97
C PRO A 12 -3.37 -1.88 6.91
N ALA A 13 -2.34 -2.64 7.29
CA ALA A 13 -2.36 -4.10 7.26
C ALA A 13 -3.40 -4.65 8.25
N LYS A 14 -4.48 -5.25 7.73
CA LYS A 14 -5.51 -5.91 8.54
C LYS A 14 -5.20 -7.38 8.83
N PHE A 15 -4.34 -8.01 8.03
CA PHE A 15 -4.05 -9.44 8.06
C PHE A 15 -2.60 -9.70 7.67
N GLY A 16 -1.97 -10.70 8.30
CA GLY A 16 -0.65 -11.22 7.90
C GLY A 16 0.56 -10.42 8.40
N GLU A 17 1.68 -11.12 8.57
CA GLU A 17 2.96 -10.51 8.97
C GLU A 17 3.62 -9.75 7.81
N ILE A 18 3.46 -10.25 6.58
CA ILE A 18 4.07 -9.65 5.38
C ILE A 18 3.54 -8.23 5.16
N GLU A 19 2.23 -8.03 5.22
CA GLU A 19 1.63 -6.72 5.04
C GLU A 19 2.03 -5.74 6.14
N ARG A 20 2.20 -6.23 7.38
CA ARG A 20 2.69 -5.40 8.49
C ARG A 20 4.12 -4.94 8.25
N TYR A 21 4.98 -5.82 7.75
CA TYR A 21 6.34 -5.46 7.34
C TYR A 21 6.33 -4.45 6.18
N CYS A 22 5.50 -4.67 5.17
CA CYS A 22 5.34 -3.76 4.04
C CYS A 22 4.85 -2.36 4.47
N GLN A 23 3.98 -2.27 5.48
CA GLN A 23 3.52 -1.01 6.05
C GLN A 23 4.64 -0.19 6.71
N GLU A 24 5.73 -0.83 7.14
CA GLU A 24 6.92 -0.12 7.62
C GLU A 24 7.93 0.14 6.49
N LEU A 25 8.03 -0.78 5.54
CA LEU A 25 8.98 -0.69 4.43
C LEU A 25 8.64 0.40 3.42
N TYR A 26 7.38 0.49 2.97
CA TYR A 26 7.01 1.42 1.89
C TYR A 26 7.23 2.89 2.27
N PRO A 27 6.89 3.36 3.49
CA PRO A 27 7.24 4.72 3.91
C PRO A 27 8.75 4.99 3.86
N GLN A 28 9.60 4.01 4.18
CA GLN A 28 11.06 4.18 4.10
C GLN A 28 11.55 4.26 2.64
N ILE A 29 10.91 3.53 1.73
CA ILE A 29 11.20 3.63 0.28
C ILE A 29 10.79 5.02 -0.22
N VAL A 30 9.63 5.52 0.19
CA VAL A 30 9.19 6.88 -0.15
C VAL A 30 10.13 7.94 0.44
N ALA A 31 10.56 7.78 1.68
CA ALA A 31 11.52 8.68 2.33
C ALA A 31 12.88 8.73 1.64
N ARG A 32 13.26 7.68 0.89
CA ARG A 32 14.46 7.66 0.04
C ARG A 32 14.27 8.38 -1.31
N GLY A 33 13.11 8.99 -1.57
CA GLY A 33 12.81 9.72 -2.80
C GLY A 33 12.19 8.89 -3.92
N HIS A 34 11.59 7.74 -3.58
CA HIS A 34 10.87 6.89 -4.54
C HIS A 34 9.35 7.09 -4.43
N GLU A 35 8.63 6.78 -5.50
CA GLU A 35 7.17 6.84 -5.55
C GLU A 35 6.64 5.40 -5.53
N VAL A 36 5.74 5.10 -4.59
CA VAL A 36 5.20 3.75 -4.39
C VAL A 36 3.69 3.78 -4.50
N ASP A 37 3.15 3.14 -5.54
CA ASP A 37 1.72 3.01 -5.77
C ASP A 37 1.26 1.60 -5.41
N LEU A 38 0.32 1.49 -4.47
CA LEU A 38 -0.22 0.23 -3.99
C LEU A 38 -1.58 -0.04 -4.66
N TYR A 39 -1.63 -1.07 -5.50
CA TYR A 39 -2.86 -1.52 -6.16
C TYR A 39 -3.48 -2.65 -5.36
N VAL A 40 -4.69 -2.41 -4.87
CA VAL A 40 -5.40 -3.31 -3.96
C VAL A 40 -6.77 -3.64 -4.54
N GLN A 41 -7.22 -4.87 -4.33
CA GLN A 41 -8.58 -5.26 -4.71
C GLN A 41 -9.60 -4.48 -3.85
N PRO A 42 -10.61 -3.82 -4.46
CA PRO A 42 -11.59 -3.01 -3.72
C PRO A 42 -12.33 -3.76 -2.61
N SER A 43 -12.49 -5.08 -2.75
CA SER A 43 -13.13 -5.97 -1.77
C SER A 43 -12.45 -5.96 -0.40
N TYR A 44 -11.13 -5.73 -0.33
CA TYR A 44 -10.40 -5.71 0.94
C TYR A 44 -10.68 -4.45 1.78
N HIS A 45 -11.05 -3.35 1.13
CA HIS A 45 -11.26 -2.05 1.78
C HIS A 45 -12.70 -1.54 1.70
N GLN A 46 -13.65 -2.30 1.14
CA GLN A 46 -15.02 -1.84 0.87
C GLN A 46 -15.05 -0.47 0.17
N GLN A 47 -14.09 -0.28 -0.75
CA GLN A 47 -13.95 0.96 -1.50
C GLN A 47 -14.68 0.83 -2.84
N SER A 48 -14.99 1.99 -3.44
CA SER A 48 -15.46 2.04 -4.83
C SER A 48 -14.44 1.39 -5.76
N TRP A 49 -14.88 0.92 -6.92
CA TRP A 49 -14.05 0.28 -7.95
C TRP A 49 -12.85 1.15 -8.38
N PHE A 50 -12.93 2.46 -8.18
CA PHE A 50 -11.84 3.40 -8.35
C PHE A 50 -11.79 4.37 -7.17
N SER A 51 -10.74 4.27 -6.35
CA SER A 51 -10.43 5.23 -5.30
C SER A 51 -8.93 5.31 -5.10
N SER A 52 -8.41 6.53 -5.00
CA SER A 52 -7.03 6.80 -4.61
C SER A 52 -7.00 7.28 -3.16
N PHE A 53 -6.08 6.73 -2.36
CA PHE A 53 -5.84 7.21 -1.01
C PHE A 53 -4.33 7.38 -0.80
N THR A 54 -3.93 8.51 -0.21
CA THR A 54 -2.55 8.74 0.16
C THR A 54 -2.33 8.27 1.59
N TYR A 55 -1.52 7.23 1.74
CA TYR A 55 -1.15 6.76 3.07
C TYR A 55 -0.11 7.69 3.70
N GLN A 56 -0.44 8.23 4.87
CA GLN A 56 0.47 8.98 5.74
C GLN A 56 0.63 8.17 7.04
N LYS A 57 1.88 7.83 7.38
CA LYS A 57 2.21 7.12 8.62
C LYS A 57 2.41 8.11 9.77
#